data_AF-A0A0R0CN18-F1
#
_entry.id   AF-A0A0R0CN18-F1
#
_cell.length_a   1.000
_cell.length_b   1.000
_cell.length_c   1.000
_cell.angle_alpha   90.00
_cell.angle_beta   90.00
_cell.angle_gamma   90.00
#
_symmetry.space_group_name_H-M   'P 1'
#
loop_
_entity.id
_entity.type
_entity.pdbx_description
1 polymer ?
#
loop_
_entity_poly.entity_id
_entity_poly.type
_entity_poly.pdbx_seq_one_letter_code
_entity_poly.pdbx_strand_id
1 'polypeptide(L)'
;MPQRNSQGFTLIELMIVVVIIAVLAAIAMPLYSDYVLRSKIRTAQSDLMALASTVENFRQRTLGYPGSDAAAKKGWNAATKAGQFSYTYTATSAGYELKAVAGDALGKASGCTLKLDQGNGRTVSGNCAGVSDWP
;
A
#
# COMPACT_ATOMS: atom_id res chain seq x y z
N MET A 1 -53.51 -36.51 14.80
CA MET A 1 -52.23 -35.87 15.16
C MET A 1 -51.72 -35.18 13.90
N PRO A 2 -51.61 -33.84 13.82
CA PRO A 2 -51.21 -33.19 12.58
C PRO A 2 -49.74 -33.51 12.28
N GLN A 3 -49.50 -34.24 11.19
CA GLN A 3 -48.16 -34.46 10.66
C GLN A 3 -47.59 -33.12 10.22
N ARG A 4 -46.58 -32.64 10.94
CA ARG A 4 -45.76 -31.50 10.49
C ARG A 4 -44.95 -32.00 9.29
N ASN A 5 -45.29 -31.53 8.08
CA ASN A 5 -44.42 -31.73 6.92
C ASN A 5 -43.06 -31.10 7.23
N SER A 6 -42.03 -31.93 7.37
CA SER A 6 -40.65 -31.46 7.42
C SER A 6 -40.30 -30.92 6.04
N GLN A 7 -40.32 -29.61 5.88
CA GLN A 7 -39.83 -28.94 4.68
C GLN A 7 -38.31 -28.95 4.74
N GLY A 8 -37.70 -29.93 4.06
CA GLY A 8 -36.25 -29.99 3.86
C GLY A 8 -35.82 -29.17 2.65
N PHE A 9 -34.62 -28.60 2.71
CA PHE A 9 -33.97 -27.96 1.56
C PHE A 9 -33.80 -28.98 0.42
N THR A 10 -34.08 -28.56 -0.81
CA THR A 10 -33.85 -29.43 -1.97
C THR A 10 -32.38 -29.46 -2.37
N LEU A 11 -31.91 -30.60 -2.88
CA LEU A 11 -30.54 -30.73 -3.38
C LEU A 11 -30.27 -29.76 -4.54
N ILE A 12 -31.30 -29.48 -5.35
CA ILE A 12 -31.24 -28.51 -6.44
C ILE A 12 -31.13 -27.05 -5.96
N GLU A 13 -31.82 -26.67 -4.87
CA GLU A 13 -31.61 -25.34 -4.26
C GLU A 13 -30.18 -25.16 -3.82
N LEU A 14 -29.61 -26.16 -3.16
CA LEU A 14 -28.23 -26.09 -2.70
C LEU A 14 -27.25 -25.98 -3.87
N MET A 15 -27.47 -26.70 -4.98
CA MET A 15 -26.63 -26.57 -6.17
C MET A 15 -26.70 -25.16 -6.78
N ILE A 16 -27.89 -24.56 -6.90
CA ILE A 16 -28.05 -23.22 -7.44
C ILE A 16 -27.36 -22.19 -6.54
N VAL A 17 -27.50 -22.31 -5.22
CA VAL A 17 -26.84 -21.41 -4.25
C VAL A 17 -25.32 -21.49 -4.38
N VAL A 18 -24.75 -22.69 -4.48
CA VAL A 18 -23.30 -22.88 -4.65
C VAL A 18 -22.80 -22.26 -5.96
N VAL A 19 -23.56 -22.41 -7.05
CA VAL A 19 -23.22 -21.81 -8.35
C VAL A 19 -23.22 -20.28 -8.26
N ILE A 20 -24.23 -19.67 -7.63
CA ILE A 20 -24.30 -18.21 -7.45
C ILE A 20 -23.11 -17.72 -6.61
N ILE A 21 -22.81 -18.40 -5.49
CA ILE A 21 -21.67 -18.04 -4.63
C ILE A 21 -20.35 -18.15 -5.40
N ALA A 22 -20.17 -19.18 -6.24
CA ALA A 22 -18.95 -19.35 -7.03
C ALA A 22 -18.73 -18.19 -8.01
N VAL A 23 -19.78 -17.74 -8.71
CA VAL A 23 -19.71 -16.59 -9.62
C VAL A 23 -19.39 -15.30 -8.87
N LEU A 24 -20.05 -15.05 -7.73
CA LEU A 24 -19.79 -13.86 -6.92
C LEU A 24 -18.35 -13.85 -6.37
N ALA A 25 -17.88 -15.00 -5.88
CA ALA A 25 -16.52 -15.12 -5.34
C ALA A 25 -15.44 -14.87 -6.40
N ALA A 26 -15.67 -15.32 -7.65
CA ALA A 26 -14.74 -15.11 -8.76
C ALA A 26 -14.49 -13.61 -9.06
N ILE A 27 -15.51 -12.75 -8.89
CA ILE A 27 -15.39 -11.31 -9.09
C ILE A 27 -14.90 -10.60 -7.82
N ALA A 28 -15.40 -11.01 -6.65
CA ALA A 28 -15.14 -10.33 -5.38
C ALA A 28 -13.68 -10.50 -4.91
N MET A 29 -13.08 -11.69 -5.07
CA MET A 29 -11.71 -11.97 -4.62
C MET A 29 -10.65 -11.05 -5.23
N PRO A 30 -10.54 -10.88 -6.57
CA PRO A 30 -9.54 -9.99 -7.16
C PRO A 30 -9.77 -8.54 -6.74
N LEU A 31 -11.03 -8.07 -6.71
CA LEU A 31 -11.36 -6.70 -6.33
C LEU A 31 -10.96 -6.38 -4.89
N TYR A 32 -11.23 -7.29 -3.96
CA TYR A 32 -10.84 -7.13 -2.56
C TYR A 32 -9.32 -7.11 -2.39
N SER A 33 -8.60 -7.95 -3.13
CA SER A 33 -7.13 -7.97 -3.09
C SER A 33 -6.52 -6.64 -3.54
N ASP A 34 -7.05 -6.04 -4.61
CA ASP A 34 -6.59 -4.75 -5.12
C ASP A 34 -6.92 -3.61 -4.14
N TYR A 35 -8.09 -3.66 -3.48
CA TYR A 35 -8.45 -2.69 -2.45
C TYR A 35 -7.44 -2.70 -1.28
N VAL A 36 -7.07 -3.88 -0.80
CA VAL A 36 -6.08 -4.03 0.27
C VAL A 36 -4.70 -3.55 -0.18
N LEU A 37 -4.30 -3.82 -1.42
CA LEU A 37 -3.03 -3.32 -1.98
C LEU A 37 -3.00 -1.78 -2.06
N ARG A 38 -4.07 -1.16 -2.57
CA ARG A 38 -4.21 0.30 -2.59
C ARG A 38 -4.13 0.91 -1.19
N SER A 39 -4.71 0.25 -0.19
CA SER A 39 -4.61 0.65 1.21
C SER A 39 -3.15 0.66 1.69
N LYS A 40 -2.39 -0.41 1.43
CA LYS A 40 -0.97 -0.49 1.78
C LYS A 40 -0.12 0.57 1.07
N ILE A 41 -0.40 0.84 -0.20
CA ILE A 41 0.28 1.91 -0.97
C ILE A 41 0.01 3.27 -0.34
N ARG A 42 -1.23 3.55 0.10
CA ARG A 42 -1.54 4.78 0.84
C ARG A 42 -0.82 4.88 2.18
N THR A 43 -0.65 3.76 2.90
CA THR A 43 0.20 3.73 4.09
C THR A 43 1.65 4.08 3.76
N ALA A 44 2.18 3.57 2.63
CA ALA A 44 3.52 3.93 2.19
C ALA A 44 3.67 5.41 1.79
N GLN A 45 2.63 6.00 1.19
CA GLN A 45 2.57 7.44 0.93
C GLN A 45 2.62 8.25 2.24
N SER A 46 1.85 7.86 3.27
CA SER A 46 1.92 8.52 4.58
C SER A 46 3.27 8.33 5.28
N ASP A 47 3.89 7.16 5.12
CA ASP A 47 5.23 6.88 5.64
C ASP A 47 6.28 7.79 5.00
N LEU A 48 6.19 8.05 3.68
CA LEU A 48 7.05 9.03 3.00
C LEU A 48 6.81 10.47 3.49
N MET A 49 5.57 10.88 3.74
CA MET A 49 5.27 12.18 4.34
C MET A 49 5.88 12.33 5.73
N ALA A 50 5.78 11.27 6.56
CA ALA A 50 6.39 11.25 7.87
C ALA A 50 7.93 11.35 7.78
N LEU A 51 8.54 10.61 6.85
CA LEU A 51 9.98 10.67 6.60
C LEU A 51 10.41 12.07 6.13
N ALA A 52 9.65 12.69 5.22
CA ALA A 52 9.88 14.07 4.77
C ALA A 52 9.86 15.06 5.93
N SER A 53 8.91 14.91 6.85
CA SER A 53 8.86 15.72 8.07
C SER A 53 10.12 15.53 8.92
N THR A 54 10.62 14.31 9.08
CA THR A 54 11.87 14.08 9.84
C THR A 54 13.09 14.71 9.19
N VAL A 55 13.18 14.63 7.85
CA VAL A 55 14.25 15.26 7.05
C VAL A 55 14.20 16.78 7.17
N GLU A 56 13.00 17.37 7.12
CA GLU A 56 12.84 18.82 7.24
C GLU A 56 13.12 19.32 8.66
N ASN A 57 12.71 18.56 9.69
CA ASN A 57 13.08 18.83 11.07
C ASN A 57 14.60 18.78 11.29
N PHE A 58 15.30 17.84 10.64
CA PHE A 58 16.76 17.79 10.66
C PHE A 58 17.36 19.05 10.03
N ARG A 59 16.83 19.49 8.89
CA ARG A 59 17.26 20.72 8.22
C ARG A 59 17.06 21.95 9.09
N GLN A 60 15.94 22.07 9.78
CA GLN A 60 15.68 23.21 10.67
C GLN A 60 16.68 23.29 11.82
N ARG A 61 17.18 22.15 12.31
CA ARG A 61 18.14 22.09 13.44
C ARG A 61 19.59 22.27 13.02
N THR A 62 19.95 21.80 11.83
CA THR A 62 21.35 21.72 11.38
C THR A 62 21.67 22.66 10.22
N LEU A 63 20.66 23.37 9.70
CA LEU A 63 20.73 24.23 8.52
C LEU A 63 21.15 23.51 7.23
N GLY A 64 21.12 22.18 7.21
CA GLY A 64 21.46 21.36 6.06
C GLY A 64 20.64 20.07 6.00
N TYR A 65 20.54 19.46 4.82
CA TYR A 65 19.87 18.17 4.69
C TYR A 65 20.73 17.02 5.24
N PRO A 66 20.12 15.90 5.66
CA PRO A 66 20.87 14.72 6.09
C PRO A 66 21.89 14.27 5.04
N GLY A 67 23.13 13.99 5.45
CA GLY A 67 24.19 13.54 4.54
C GLY A 67 24.10 12.06 4.14
N SER A 68 23.17 11.29 4.71
CA SER A 68 22.99 9.87 4.41
C SER A 68 21.55 9.41 4.67
N ASP A 69 21.19 8.28 4.07
CA ASP A 69 19.91 7.60 4.30
C ASP A 69 19.68 7.24 5.78
N ALA A 70 20.72 6.75 6.46
CA ALA A 70 20.64 6.41 7.88
C ALA A 70 20.39 7.65 8.75
N ALA A 71 21.00 8.79 8.42
CA ALA A 71 20.76 10.05 9.12
C ALA A 71 19.33 10.57 8.89
N ALA A 72 18.82 10.46 7.65
CA ALA A 72 17.45 10.85 7.30
C ALA A 72 16.39 10.04 8.05
N LYS A 73 16.64 8.75 8.28
CA LYS A 73 15.71 7.85 8.96
C LYS A 73 15.93 7.76 10.47
N LYS A 74 16.81 8.58 11.06
CA LYS A 74 17.13 8.49 12.48
C LYS A 74 15.88 8.79 13.33
N GLY A 75 15.40 7.78 14.06
CA GLY A 75 14.19 7.88 14.88
C GLY A 75 12.88 7.82 14.09
N TRP A 76 12.95 7.54 12.78
CA TRP A 76 11.80 7.28 11.94
C TRP A 76 11.59 5.77 11.80
N ASN A 77 10.32 5.34 11.80
CA ASN A 77 9.94 3.95 11.55
C ASN A 77 8.74 3.93 10.59
N ALA A 78 8.76 3.00 9.63
CA ALA A 78 7.65 2.80 8.73
C ALA A 78 6.47 2.11 9.44
N ALA A 79 5.24 2.51 9.11
CA ALA A 79 4.03 1.78 9.52
C ALA A 79 3.75 0.56 8.62
N THR A 80 4.26 0.56 7.38
CA THR A 80 4.19 -0.61 6.51
C THR A 80 4.94 -1.81 7.11
N LYS A 81 4.46 -3.02 6.82
CA LYS A 81 5.10 -4.24 7.35
C LYS A 81 6.43 -4.48 6.65
N ALA A 82 7.39 -5.08 7.37
CA ALA A 82 8.66 -5.47 6.80
C ALA A 82 8.48 -6.31 5.51
N GLY A 83 9.29 -6.01 4.49
CA GLY A 83 9.22 -6.65 3.16
C GLY A 83 8.13 -6.11 2.23
N GLN A 84 7.20 -5.27 2.72
CA GLN A 84 6.19 -4.64 1.86
C GLN A 84 6.76 -3.46 1.09
N PHE A 85 7.51 -2.59 1.77
CA PHE A 85 8.15 -1.44 1.17
C PHE A 85 9.58 -1.29 1.68
N SER A 86 10.47 -0.88 0.78
CA SER A 86 11.80 -0.39 1.11
C SER A 86 11.83 1.11 0.88
N TYR A 87 12.25 1.86 1.88
CA TYR A 87 12.35 3.32 1.81
C TYR A 87 13.79 3.70 1.58
N THR A 88 14.06 4.75 0.83
CA THR A 88 15.41 5.30 0.62
C THR A 88 15.35 6.81 0.54
N TYR A 89 16.33 7.47 1.15
CA TYR A 89 16.62 8.89 1.02
C TYR A 89 17.89 9.08 0.19
N THR A 90 17.83 10.00 -0.77
CA THR A 90 18.96 10.41 -1.59
C THR A 90 19.08 11.92 -1.53
N ALA A 91 20.21 12.43 -1.01
CA ALA A 91 20.51 13.85 -1.08
C ALA A 91 20.80 14.25 -2.54
N THR A 92 20.31 15.41 -2.96
CA THR A 92 20.61 16.00 -4.27
C THR A 92 21.25 17.37 -4.09
N SER A 93 21.84 17.94 -5.13
CA SER A 93 22.40 19.29 -5.08
C SER A 93 21.36 20.37 -4.78
N ALA A 94 20.08 20.11 -5.06
CA ALA A 94 18.97 21.03 -4.87
C ALA A 94 18.05 20.67 -3.67
N GLY A 95 18.31 19.55 -2.98
CA GLY A 95 17.45 19.08 -1.90
C GLY A 95 17.58 17.58 -1.64
N TYR A 96 16.45 16.86 -1.75
CA TYR A 96 16.41 15.42 -1.52
C TYR A 96 15.32 14.74 -2.34
N GLU A 97 15.49 13.43 -2.58
CA GLU A 97 14.45 12.53 -3.05
C GLU A 97 14.25 11.43 -2.02
N LEU A 98 13.00 11.23 -1.60
CA LEU A 98 12.55 10.05 -0.89
C LEU A 98 11.89 9.10 -1.87
N LYS A 99 12.15 7.81 -1.71
CA LYS A 99 11.59 6.77 -2.55
C LYS A 99 11.10 5.61 -1.68
N ALA A 100 9.92 5.08 -1.98
CA ALA A 100 9.42 3.83 -1.43
C ALA A 100 9.19 2.85 -2.58
N VAL A 101 9.83 1.68 -2.53
CA VAL A 101 9.68 0.62 -3.52
C VAL A 101 9.00 -0.58 -2.89
N ALA A 102 7.88 -0.99 -3.46
CA ALA A 102 7.17 -2.19 -3.06
C ALA A 102 8.02 -3.43 -3.30
N GLY A 103 8.22 -4.22 -2.23
CA GLY A 103 8.89 -5.51 -2.29
C GLY A 103 7.94 -6.65 -2.65
N ASP A 104 8.49 -7.86 -2.76
CA ASP A 104 7.75 -9.03 -3.24
C ASP A 104 6.60 -9.47 -2.31
N ALA A 105 6.62 -9.04 -1.04
CA ALA A 105 5.52 -9.29 -0.11
C ALA A 105 4.22 -8.56 -0.48
N LEU A 106 4.26 -7.63 -1.45
CA LEU A 106 3.08 -6.99 -2.04
C LEU A 106 2.50 -7.77 -3.23
N GLY A 107 3.12 -8.88 -3.63
CA GLY A 107 2.65 -9.76 -4.69
C GLY A 107 2.50 -9.01 -6.01
N LYS A 108 1.26 -8.90 -6.51
CA LYS A 108 0.95 -8.21 -7.77
C LYS A 108 1.45 -6.76 -7.81
N ALA A 109 1.54 -6.09 -6.66
CA ALA A 109 2.02 -4.70 -6.60
C ALA A 109 3.54 -4.57 -6.38
N SER A 110 4.31 -5.68 -6.44
CA SER A 110 5.78 -5.62 -6.39
C SER A 110 6.32 -4.71 -7.51
N GLY A 111 7.34 -3.93 -7.19
CA GLY A 111 7.91 -2.94 -8.12
C GLY A 111 7.15 -1.61 -8.22
N CYS A 112 6.02 -1.45 -7.53
CA CYS A 112 5.40 -0.13 -7.34
C CYS A 112 6.40 0.83 -6.67
N THR A 113 6.66 1.97 -7.29
CA THR A 113 7.61 2.97 -6.83
C THR A 113 6.90 4.28 -6.59
N LEU A 114 6.98 4.76 -5.35
CA LEU A 114 6.51 6.08 -4.92
C LEU A 114 7.73 6.97 -4.71
N LYS A 115 7.69 8.22 -5.18
CA LYS A 115 8.73 9.20 -4.88
C LYS A 115 8.14 10.51 -4.38
N LEU A 116 8.90 11.17 -3.51
CA LEU A 116 8.63 12.51 -3.01
C LEU A 116 9.93 13.31 -3.00
N ASP A 117 9.91 14.52 -3.55
CA ASP A 117 11.03 15.47 -3.47
C ASP A 117 10.80 16.60 -2.44
N GLN A 118 11.84 17.41 -2.21
CA GLN A 118 11.78 18.55 -1.28
C GLN A 118 10.77 19.64 -1.67
N GLY A 119 10.40 19.72 -2.95
CA GLY A 119 9.42 20.66 -3.49
C GLY A 119 7.99 20.11 -3.44
N ASN A 120 7.77 18.99 -2.76
CA ASN A 120 6.49 18.27 -2.71
C ASN A 120 6.07 17.68 -4.07
N GLY A 121 7.02 17.48 -4.99
CA GLY A 121 6.79 16.69 -6.21
C GLY A 121 6.59 15.23 -5.86
N ARG A 122 5.39 14.71 -6.16
CA ARG A 122 4.96 13.35 -5.86
C ARG A 122 4.82 12.57 -7.16
N THR A 123 5.46 11.41 -7.25
CA THR A 123 5.33 10.55 -8.44
C THR A 123 5.04 9.11 -8.04
N VAL A 124 4.22 8.45 -8.85
CA VAL A 124 3.85 7.04 -8.73
C VAL A 124 4.22 6.36 -10.05
N SER A 125 4.91 5.22 -9.98
CA SER A 125 5.36 4.50 -11.17
C SER A 125 5.41 2.99 -10.92
N GLY A 126 5.33 2.19 -11.98
CA GLY A 126 5.29 0.73 -11.88
C GLY A 126 3.89 0.19 -11.59
N ASN A 127 3.81 -1.07 -11.14
CA ASN A 127 2.53 -1.75 -10.93
C ASN A 127 1.93 -1.42 -9.56
N CYS A 128 1.24 -0.29 -9.44
CA CYS A 128 0.70 0.20 -8.18
C CYS A 128 -0.78 -0.16 -7.95
N ALA A 129 -1.23 -1.33 -8.41
CA ALA A 129 -2.62 -1.79 -8.26
C ALA A 129 -3.68 -0.75 -8.69
N GLY A 130 -3.37 0.03 -9.75
CA GLY A 130 -4.21 1.10 -10.28
C GLY A 130 -4.21 2.42 -9.48
N VAL A 131 -3.23 2.63 -8.59
CA VAL A 131 -2.88 3.96 -8.07
C VAL A 131 -1.97 4.62 -9.09
N SER A 132 -2.49 5.63 -9.80
CA SER A 132 -1.72 6.44 -10.77
C SER A 132 -1.19 7.73 -10.16
N ASP A 133 -1.90 8.24 -9.16
CA ASP A 133 -1.69 9.59 -8.64
C ASP A 133 -1.57 9.59 -7.13
N TRP A 134 -0.77 10.53 -6.63
CA TRP A 134 -0.60 10.81 -5.22
C TRP A 134 -0.96 12.28 -4.98
N PRO A 135 -2.17 12.57 -4.46
CA PRO A 135 -2.56 13.94 -4.09
C PRO A 135 -1.72 14.43 -2.93
#